data_AF-A0A8J7K4P1-F1
#
_entry.id   AF-A0A8J7K4P1-F1
#
_cell.length_a   1.000
_cell.length_b   1.000
_cell.length_c   1.000
_cell.angle_alpha   90.00
_cell.angle_beta   90.00
_cell.angle_gamma   90.00
#
_symmetry.space_group_name_H-M   'P 1'
#
loop_
_entity.id
_entity.type
_entity.pdbx_description
1 polymer ?
#
loop_
_entity_poly.entity_id
_entity_poly.type
_entity_poly.pdbx_seq_one_letter_code
_entity_poly.pdbx_strand_id
1 'polypeptide(L)'
;MLSTPKSLSELLHILNEATEKEQFHHLPQGTHLYHCGIYSNAASIWCANRSRLAEQPGRFEITASITEELLLININDCQWRELRHQVELDNISTLPALEQLCQLFNTHDIQLPESLHGLEWQSADITDDDAYLLLFHPLRSLQLFDIHDRQS
;
A
#
# COMPACT_ATOMS: atom_id res chain seq x y z
N MET A 1 -19.88 7.65 -18.96
CA MET A 1 -18.44 7.86 -18.76
C MET A 1 -18.29 8.30 -17.32
N LEU A 2 -17.77 7.44 -16.45
CA LEU A 2 -17.52 7.77 -15.06
C LEU A 2 -16.27 8.64 -15.04
N SER A 3 -16.45 9.94 -14.85
CA SER A 3 -15.36 10.88 -14.66
C SER A 3 -14.58 10.42 -13.44
N THR A 4 -13.32 10.03 -13.63
CA THR A 4 -12.39 9.83 -12.51
C THR A 4 -12.41 11.12 -11.69
N PRO A 5 -12.71 11.09 -10.38
CA PRO A 5 -12.70 12.29 -9.57
C PRO A 5 -11.34 12.99 -9.73
N LYS A 6 -11.37 14.32 -9.83
CA LYS A 6 -10.20 15.17 -10.13
C LYS A 6 -8.99 14.83 -9.25
N SER A 7 -9.26 14.43 -8.02
CA SER A 7 -8.32 13.96 -7.02
C SER A 7 -7.51 12.71 -7.40
N LEU A 8 -8.13 11.74 -8.08
CA LEU A 8 -7.45 10.52 -8.53
C LEU A 8 -6.53 10.79 -9.72
N SER A 9 -6.90 11.73 -10.59
CA SER A 9 -6.04 12.15 -11.70
C SER A 9 -4.77 12.84 -11.20
N GLU A 10 -4.87 13.62 -10.12
CA GLU A 10 -3.71 14.26 -9.48
C GLU A 10 -2.80 13.21 -8.81
N LEU A 11 -3.38 12.24 -8.09
CA LEU A 11 -2.64 11.09 -7.56
C LEU A 11 -1.87 10.36 -8.66
N LEU A 12 -2.53 10.03 -9.77
CA LEU A 12 -1.90 9.35 -10.90
C LEU A 12 -0.77 10.18 -11.51
N HIS A 13 -0.94 11.50 -11.60
CA HIS A 13 0.11 12.38 -12.10
C HIS A 13 1.36 12.30 -11.22
N ILE A 14 1.20 12.34 -9.89
CA ILE A 14 2.30 12.21 -8.93
C ILE A 14 3.00 10.85 -9.08
N LEU A 15 2.23 9.76 -9.18
CA LEU A 15 2.78 8.42 -9.35
C LEU A 15 3.57 8.27 -10.66
N ASN A 16 3.04 8.81 -11.76
CA ASN A 16 3.72 8.81 -13.05
C ASN A 16 5.01 9.64 -13.01
N GLU A 17 4.98 10.85 -12.45
CA GLU A 17 6.17 11.70 -12.35
C GLU A 17 7.26 11.05 -11.49
N ALA A 18 6.90 10.42 -10.37
CA ALA A 18 7.85 9.68 -9.54
C ALA A 18 8.45 8.46 -10.26
N THR A 19 7.64 7.77 -11.05
CA THR A 19 8.07 6.65 -11.91
C THR A 19 9.03 7.11 -13.00
N GLU A 20 8.74 8.23 -13.67
CA GLU A 20 9.60 8.83 -14.70
C GLU A 20 10.97 9.28 -14.14
N LYS A 21 11.01 9.65 -12.87
CA LYS A 21 12.25 10.01 -12.16
C LYS A 21 12.99 8.82 -11.56
N GLU A 22 12.49 7.60 -11.76
CA GLU A 22 13.04 6.35 -11.20
C GLU A 22 13.23 6.40 -9.68
N GLN A 23 12.35 7.10 -8.97
CA GLN A 23 12.44 7.26 -7.51
C GLN A 23 11.77 6.09 -6.79
N PHE A 24 12.42 4.93 -6.87
CA PHE A 24 11.94 3.71 -6.23
C PHE A 24 12.73 3.35 -4.98
N HIS A 25 12.01 2.88 -3.98
CA HIS A 25 12.51 2.05 -2.90
C HIS A 25 12.35 0.58 -3.30
N HIS A 26 13.44 -0.19 -3.15
CA HIS A 26 13.50 -1.58 -3.59
C HIS A 26 13.37 -2.50 -2.39
N LEU A 27 12.30 -3.29 -2.34
CA LEU A 27 12.15 -4.34 -1.34
C LEU A 27 12.66 -5.68 -1.89
N PRO A 28 13.63 -6.32 -1.21
CA PRO A 28 14.27 -7.51 -1.73
C PRO A 28 13.33 -8.72 -1.75
N GLN A 29 13.56 -9.59 -2.72
CA GLN A 29 12.93 -10.90 -2.81
C GLN A 29 13.14 -11.70 -1.51
N GLY A 30 12.13 -12.49 -1.13
CA GLY A 30 12.18 -13.35 0.06
C GLY A 30 11.81 -12.64 1.35
N THR A 31 11.64 -11.32 1.34
CA THR A 31 11.11 -10.58 2.49
C THR A 31 9.69 -11.06 2.83
N HIS A 32 9.44 -11.32 4.10
CA HIS A 32 8.10 -11.64 4.59
C HIS A 32 7.31 -10.36 4.85
N LEU A 33 6.10 -10.32 4.31
CA LEU A 33 5.13 -9.28 4.54
C LEU A 33 3.90 -9.85 5.26
N TYR A 34 3.30 -9.00 6.08
CA TYR A 34 2.17 -9.34 6.92
C TYR A 34 0.98 -8.45 6.59
N HIS A 35 -0.20 -9.06 6.50
CA HIS A 35 -1.47 -8.38 6.25
C HIS A 35 -2.55 -8.96 7.17
N CYS A 36 -3.50 -8.13 7.59
CA CYS A 36 -4.71 -8.60 8.23
C CYS A 36 -5.93 -8.36 7.33
N GLY A 37 -6.64 -9.42 6.95
CA GLY A 37 -7.79 -9.30 6.05
C GLY A 37 -8.00 -10.51 5.15
N ILE A 38 -8.16 -10.27 3.85
CA ILE A 38 -8.41 -11.31 2.85
C ILE A 38 -7.23 -11.33 1.89
N TYR A 39 -6.64 -12.51 1.69
CA TYR A 39 -5.59 -12.67 0.71
C TYR A 39 -6.20 -12.65 -0.70
N SER A 40 -6.03 -11.53 -1.40
CA SER A 40 -6.63 -11.28 -2.71
C SER A 40 -5.74 -10.36 -3.55
N ASN A 41 -6.07 -10.19 -4.83
CA ASN A 41 -5.33 -9.28 -5.72
C ASN A 41 -5.80 -7.82 -5.64
N ALA A 42 -6.71 -7.52 -4.72
CA ALA A 42 -7.12 -6.15 -4.44
C ALA A 42 -5.97 -5.38 -3.79
N ALA A 43 -5.90 -4.08 -4.07
CA ALA A 43 -5.02 -3.16 -3.39
C ALA A 43 -5.24 -3.28 -1.88
N SER A 44 -4.17 -3.50 -1.12
CA SER A 44 -4.24 -3.81 0.31
C SER A 44 -2.99 -3.36 1.04
N ILE A 45 -3.11 -3.24 2.36
CA ILE A 45 -2.06 -2.75 3.25
C ILE A 45 -1.28 -3.95 3.80
N TRP A 46 0.02 -3.90 3.64
CA TRP A 46 1.01 -4.86 4.10
C TRP A 46 2.04 -4.16 4.99
N CYS A 47 2.75 -4.91 5.79
CA CYS A 47 3.81 -4.39 6.66
C CYS A 47 4.93 -5.42 6.78
N ALA A 48 6.18 -4.97 6.93
CA ALA A 48 7.32 -5.85 7.18
C ALA A 48 7.39 -6.26 8.67
N ASN A 49 6.85 -5.45 9.57
CA ASN A 49 6.78 -5.75 11.00
C ASN A 49 5.44 -6.35 11.41
N ARG A 50 5.47 -7.63 11.83
CA ARG A 50 4.27 -8.36 12.30
C ARG A 50 3.52 -7.66 13.43
N SER A 51 4.18 -6.89 14.29
CA SER A 51 3.53 -6.17 15.40
C SER A 51 2.46 -5.18 14.92
N ARG A 52 2.56 -4.65 13.70
CA ARG A 52 1.57 -3.75 13.09
C ARG A 52 0.26 -4.44 12.71
N LEU A 53 0.23 -5.76 12.67
CA LEU A 53 -1.02 -6.51 12.47
C LEU A 53 -2.07 -6.17 13.53
N ALA A 54 -1.67 -5.80 14.75
CA ALA A 54 -2.59 -5.42 15.82
C ALA A 54 -3.38 -4.14 15.52
N GLU A 55 -2.84 -3.26 14.67
CA GLU A 55 -3.49 -2.02 14.25
C GLU A 55 -4.46 -2.25 13.08
N GLN A 56 -4.25 -3.32 12.29
CA GLN A 56 -5.06 -3.63 11.12
C GLN A 56 -6.33 -4.41 11.49
N PRO A 57 -7.51 -3.98 11.00
CA PRO A 57 -8.74 -4.72 11.16
C PRO A 57 -8.72 -6.00 10.32
N GLY A 58 -9.44 -7.01 10.76
CA GLY A 58 -9.63 -8.24 9.99
C GLY A 58 -9.50 -9.51 10.84
N ARG A 59 -9.96 -10.61 10.25
CA ARG A 59 -10.04 -11.91 10.91
C ARG A 59 -8.79 -12.76 10.69
N PHE A 60 -8.23 -12.72 9.49
CA PHE A 60 -7.12 -13.59 9.09
C PHE A 60 -5.82 -12.80 9.08
N GLU A 61 -4.85 -13.27 9.86
CA GLU A 61 -3.45 -12.87 9.73
C GLU A 61 -2.82 -13.64 8.59
N ILE A 62 -2.30 -12.92 7.62
CA ILE A 62 -1.72 -13.49 6.41
C ILE A 62 -0.24 -13.15 6.42
N THR A 63 0.57 -14.18 6.20
CA THR A 63 2.01 -14.03 5.93
C THR A 63 2.24 -14.41 4.48
N ALA A 64 2.93 -13.55 3.74
CA ALA A 64 3.34 -13.83 2.36
C ALA A 64 4.80 -13.42 2.15
N SER A 65 5.46 -14.06 1.19
CA SER A 65 6.83 -13.75 0.81
C SER A 65 6.87 -13.04 -0.53
N ILE A 66 7.73 -12.04 -0.65
CA ILE A 66 8.00 -11.37 -1.92
C ILE A 66 8.66 -12.35 -2.89
N THR A 67 8.04 -12.60 -4.05
CA THR A 67 8.54 -13.54 -5.06
C THR A 67 9.57 -12.93 -5.99
N GLU A 68 9.52 -11.62 -6.17
CA GLU A 68 10.40 -10.82 -7.02
C GLU A 68 10.56 -9.43 -6.40
N GLU A 69 11.67 -8.73 -6.64
CA GLU A 69 11.91 -7.41 -6.06
C GLU A 69 10.72 -6.46 -6.27
N LEU A 70 10.23 -5.84 -5.19
CA LEU A 70 9.17 -4.84 -5.30
C LEU A 70 9.78 -3.46 -5.45
N LEU A 71 9.25 -2.73 -6.41
CA LEU A 71 9.50 -1.30 -6.63
C LEU A 71 8.36 -0.50 -6.01
N LEU A 72 8.67 0.25 -4.96
CA LEU A 72 7.71 1.08 -4.24
C LEU A 72 8.10 2.55 -4.35
N ILE A 73 7.12 3.46 -4.38
CA ILE A 73 7.41 4.89 -4.19
C ILE A 73 7.30 5.19 -2.69
N ASN A 74 8.36 5.76 -2.12
CA ASN A 74 8.32 6.25 -0.74
C ASN A 74 7.59 7.60 -0.70
N ILE A 75 6.57 7.68 0.16
CA ILE A 75 5.77 8.86 0.42
C ILE A 75 6.11 9.35 1.83
N ASN A 76 6.83 10.47 1.91
CA ASN A 76 7.12 11.11 3.18
C ASN A 76 5.89 11.83 3.77
N ASP A 77 5.97 12.27 5.02
CA ASP A 77 4.85 12.93 5.71
C ASP A 77 4.30 14.18 5.02
N CYS A 78 5.14 14.93 4.31
CA CYS A 78 4.70 16.12 3.57
C CYS A 78 3.86 15.72 2.36
N GLN A 79 4.39 14.79 1.54
CA GLN A 79 3.71 14.24 0.38
C GLN A 79 2.42 13.51 0.78
N TRP A 80 2.44 12.79 1.90
CA TRP A 80 1.26 12.12 2.43
C TRP A 80 0.16 13.09 2.84
N ARG A 81 0.54 14.21 3.49
CA ARG A 81 -0.43 15.25 3.87
C ARG A 81 -1.05 15.89 2.63
N GLU A 82 -0.25 16.17 1.61
CA GLU A 82 -0.73 16.71 0.34
C GLU A 82 -1.65 15.73 -0.38
N LEU A 83 -1.25 14.46 -0.50
CA LEU A 83 -2.06 13.40 -1.09
C LEU A 83 -3.39 13.23 -0.36
N ARG A 84 -3.38 13.21 0.98
CA ARG A 84 -4.62 13.16 1.77
C ARG A 84 -5.54 14.34 1.48
N HIS A 85 -4.99 15.53 1.34
CA HIS A 85 -5.78 16.72 1.04
C HIS A 85 -6.37 16.67 -0.38
N GLN A 86 -5.57 16.29 -1.37
CA GLN A 86 -6.00 16.17 -2.76
C GLN A 86 -7.06 15.08 -2.94
N VAL A 87 -6.91 13.95 -2.24
CA VAL A 87 -7.81 12.79 -2.31
C VAL A 87 -8.99 12.89 -1.35
N GLU A 88 -9.13 14.02 -0.64
CA GLU A 88 -10.22 14.28 0.32
C GLU A 88 -10.36 13.16 1.36
N LEU A 89 -9.21 12.64 1.84
CA LEU A 89 -9.16 11.62 2.87
C LEU A 89 -9.41 12.28 4.24
N ASP A 90 -10.66 12.24 4.71
CA ASP A 90 -11.15 12.91 5.93
C ASP A 90 -10.56 12.38 7.26
N ASN A 91 -9.67 11.38 7.22
CA ASN A 91 -9.15 10.71 8.40
C ASN A 91 -7.86 11.34 8.97
N ILE A 92 -7.87 11.61 10.27
CA ILE A 92 -6.72 12.14 11.01
C ILE A 92 -5.61 11.07 11.13
N SER A 93 -5.99 9.81 11.30
CA SER A 93 -5.09 8.66 11.42
C SER A 93 -4.67 8.10 10.06
N THR A 94 -3.41 7.67 9.95
CA THR A 94 -2.82 7.20 8.69
C THR A 94 -3.48 5.93 8.17
N LEU A 95 -3.66 4.91 9.03
CA LEU A 95 -4.14 3.60 8.59
C LEU A 95 -5.55 3.67 7.96
N PRO A 96 -6.57 4.31 8.58
CA PRO A 96 -7.88 4.46 7.93
C PRO A 96 -7.84 5.28 6.62
N ALA A 97 -6.96 6.27 6.51
CA ALA A 97 -6.76 7.00 5.25
C ALA A 97 -6.14 6.10 4.17
N LEU A 98 -5.18 5.23 4.52
CA LEU A 98 -4.62 4.23 3.60
C LEU A 98 -5.67 3.20 3.17
N GLU A 99 -6.59 2.80 4.06
CA GLU A 99 -7.68 1.89 3.73
C GLU A 99 -8.66 2.51 2.72
N GLN A 100 -9.02 3.78 2.91
CA GLN A 100 -9.81 4.54 1.94
C GLN A 100 -9.08 4.63 0.59
N LEU A 101 -7.77 4.85 0.59
CA LEU A 101 -6.98 4.86 -0.63
C LEU A 101 -6.99 3.49 -1.33
N CYS A 102 -6.85 2.39 -0.60
CA CYS A 102 -7.01 1.04 -1.15
C CYS A 102 -8.39 0.86 -1.80
N GLN A 103 -9.46 1.31 -1.12
CA GLN A 103 -10.82 1.25 -1.67
C GLN A 103 -10.94 2.05 -2.97
N LEU A 104 -10.32 3.23 -3.06
CA LEU A 104 -10.32 4.03 -4.29
C LEU A 104 -9.65 3.27 -5.44
N PHE A 105 -8.48 2.67 -5.22
CA PHE A 105 -7.81 1.83 -6.22
C PHE A 105 -8.63 0.60 -6.62
N ASN A 106 -9.37 0.00 -5.69
CA ASN A 106 -10.16 -1.19 -5.94
C ASN A 106 -11.51 -0.91 -6.63
N THR A 107 -12.04 0.30 -6.49
CA THR A 107 -13.35 0.70 -7.04
C THR A 107 -13.26 1.39 -8.39
N HIS A 108 -12.10 2.00 -8.69
CA HIS A 108 -11.85 2.68 -9.94
C HIS A 108 -10.86 1.88 -10.78
N ASP A 109 -11.10 1.82 -12.09
CA ASP A 109 -10.17 1.22 -13.04
C ASP A 109 -9.00 2.18 -13.30
N ILE A 110 -8.08 2.23 -12.33
CA ILE A 110 -6.93 3.13 -12.32
C ILE A 110 -5.78 2.46 -13.08
N GLN A 111 -5.31 3.10 -14.15
CA GLN A 111 -4.11 2.64 -14.86
C GLN A 111 -2.86 3.05 -14.08
N LEU A 112 -2.27 2.06 -13.40
CA LEU A 112 -1.03 2.21 -12.65
C LEU A 112 0.18 1.93 -13.57
N PRO A 113 1.34 2.57 -13.30
CA PRO A 113 2.57 2.26 -14.00
C PRO A 113 2.95 0.78 -13.86
N GLU A 114 3.34 0.11 -14.95
CA GLU A 114 3.61 -1.34 -14.95
C GLU A 114 4.76 -1.74 -14.03
N SER A 115 5.78 -0.89 -13.88
CA SER A 115 6.93 -1.13 -13.00
C SER A 115 6.63 -0.91 -11.52
N LEU A 116 5.52 -0.24 -11.19
CA LEU A 116 5.23 0.18 -9.83
C LEU A 116 4.35 -0.85 -9.10
N HIS A 117 4.85 -1.37 -7.98
CA HIS A 117 4.15 -2.41 -7.21
C HIS A 117 3.27 -1.82 -6.11
N GLY A 118 3.64 -0.64 -5.60
CA GLY A 118 2.95 -0.03 -4.49
C GLY A 118 3.58 1.24 -3.96
N LEU A 119 3.12 1.64 -2.78
CA LEU A 119 3.56 2.82 -2.05
C LEU A 119 4.07 2.39 -0.70
N GLU A 120 5.15 3.00 -0.26
CA GLU A 120 5.65 2.87 1.10
C GLU A 120 5.38 4.19 1.83
N TRP A 121 4.69 4.12 2.95
CA TRP A 121 4.54 5.26 3.84
C TRP A 121 5.38 5.04 5.10
N GLN A 122 6.27 5.99 5.35
CA GLN A 122 7.10 6.07 6.54
C GLN A 122 6.78 7.37 7.29
N SER A 123 6.50 7.25 8.59
CA SER A 123 6.36 8.41 9.47
C SER A 123 7.74 8.89 9.92
N ALA A 124 7.95 10.20 9.97
CA ALA A 124 9.23 10.80 10.37
C ALA A 124 9.69 10.42 11.79
N ASP A 125 8.78 9.97 12.65
CA ASP A 125 9.06 9.62 14.04
C ASP A 125 9.34 8.12 14.27
N ILE A 126 9.41 7.32 13.21
CA ILE A 126 9.45 5.86 13.32
C ILE A 126 10.59 5.25 12.49
N THR A 127 11.18 4.16 13.00
CA THR A 127 12.24 3.39 12.34
C THR A 127 11.76 2.71 11.06
N ASP A 128 12.67 2.45 10.10
CA ASP A 128 12.36 1.83 8.79
C ASP A 128 11.45 0.59 8.85
N ASP A 129 11.57 -0.23 9.90
CA ASP A 129 10.80 -1.47 10.06
C ASP A 129 9.28 -1.27 10.27
N ASP A 130 8.84 -0.03 10.50
CA ASP A 130 7.47 0.30 10.87
C ASP A 130 6.63 0.94 9.74
N ALA A 131 7.12 0.86 8.51
CA ALA A 131 6.43 1.39 7.34
C ALA A 131 5.13 0.61 7.03
N TYR A 132 4.14 1.34 6.53
CA TYR A 132 2.96 0.75 5.89
C TYR A 132 3.20 0.67 4.38
N LEU A 133 2.97 -0.51 3.81
CA LEU A 133 3.09 -0.76 2.39
C LEU A 133 1.69 -0.89 1.78
N LEU A 134 1.32 -0.03 0.85
CA LEU A 134 0.11 -0.21 0.04
C LEU A 134 0.53 -0.89 -1.26
N LEU A 135 0.18 -2.16 -1.42
CA LEU A 135 0.47 -2.92 -2.65
C LEU A 135 -0.76 -2.93 -3.55
N PHE A 136 -0.57 -2.65 -4.84
CA PHE A 136 -1.69 -2.54 -5.79
C PHE A 136 -2.21 -3.88 -6.27
N HIS A 137 -1.31 -4.83 -6.54
CA HIS A 137 -1.63 -6.16 -7.03
C HIS A 137 -0.84 -7.24 -6.28
N PRO A 138 -1.17 -7.51 -5.01
CA PRO A 138 -0.36 -8.36 -4.14
C PRO A 138 -0.12 -9.77 -4.71
N LEU A 139 -1.10 -10.38 -5.40
CA LEU A 139 -0.95 -11.75 -5.90
C LEU A 139 0.00 -11.88 -7.10
N ARG A 140 0.41 -10.75 -7.72
CA ARG A 140 1.40 -10.79 -8.81
C ARG A 140 2.80 -11.03 -8.28
N SER A 141 3.10 -10.50 -7.09
CA SER A 141 4.49 -10.43 -6.60
C SER A 141 4.66 -10.99 -5.18
N LEU A 142 3.59 -11.51 -4.57
CA LEU A 142 3.62 -12.20 -3.27
C LEU A 142 3.17 -13.65 -3.40
N GLN A 143 3.88 -14.54 -2.70
CA GLN A 143 3.52 -15.94 -2.50
C GLN A 143 2.99 -16.14 -1.09
N LEU A 144 1.78 -16.68 -0.97
CA LEU A 144 1.20 -17.04 0.33
C LEU A 144 2.11 -18.03 1.06
N PHE A 145 2.43 -17.71 2.31
CA PHE A 145 3.22 -18.54 3.19
C PHE A 145 2.35 -19.18 4.28
N ASP A 146 1.56 -18.38 4.98
CA ASP A 146 0.69 -18.85 6.07
C ASP A 146 -0.58 -17.99 6.22
N ILE A 147 -1.62 -18.57 6.79
CA ILE A 147 -2.86 -17.89 7.17
C ILE A 147 -3.37 -18.39 8.52
N HIS A 148 -3.56 -17.47 9.45
CA HIS A 148 -4.02 -17.75 10.80
C HIS A 148 -5.33 -17.02 11.11
N ASP A 149 -6.34 -17.73 11.60
CA ASP A 149 -7.61 -17.13 12.04
C ASP A 149 -7.50 -16.72 13.52
N ARG A 150 -7.63 -15.41 13.78
CA ARG A 150 -7.49 -14.82 15.12
C ARG A 150 -8.54 -15.29 16.14
N GLN A 151 -9.60 -15.94 15.68
CA GLN A 151 -10.70 -16.40 16.52
C GLN A 151 -10.59 -17.88 16.91
N SER A 152 -9.48 -18.55 16.55
CA SER A 152 -9.25 -20.00 16.73
C SER A 152 -8.56 -20.34 18.05
#